data_AF-A0A528B3X8-F1
#
_entry.id   AF-A0A528B3X8-F1
#
_cell.length_a   1.000
_cell.length_b   1.000
_cell.length_c   1.000
_cell.angle_alpha   90.00
_cell.angle_beta   90.00
_cell.angle_gamma   90.00
#
_symmetry.space_group_name_H-M   'P 1'
#
loop_
_entity.id
_entity.type
_entity.pdbx_description
1 polymer ?
#
loop_
_entity_poly.entity_id
_entity_poly.type
_entity_poly.pdbx_seq_one_letter_code
_entity_poly.pdbx_strand_id
1 'polypeptide(L)' 'MNDISRDIDPALIDRFAAIVGDKYALRDQQDIAPYLTERRGLWHGRTALVLRPGSVDEVSRIMRLTSSTLPGLST' A
#
# COMPACT_ATOMS: atom_id res chain seq x y z
N MET A 1 -18.46 3.27 -13.58
CA MET A 1 -17.61 2.49 -12.65
C MET A 1 -16.20 2.98 -12.87
N ASN A 2 -15.73 3.93 -12.06
CA ASN A 2 -14.36 4.43 -12.19
C ASN A 2 -13.42 3.33 -11.72
N ASP A 3 -12.74 2.72 -12.68
CA ASP A 3 -11.52 1.96 -12.46
C ASP A 3 -10.52 2.90 -11.75
N ILE A 4 -10.46 2.83 -10.42
CA ILE A 4 -9.31 3.31 -9.64
C ILE A 4 -8.18 2.26 -9.76
N SER A 5 -8.07 1.62 -10.92
CA SER A 5 -6.81 1.12 -11.45
C SER A 5 -6.03 2.33 -11.98
N ARG A 6 -5.80 3.32 -11.10
CA ARG A 6 -4.69 4.24 -11.29
C ARG A 6 -3.48 3.34 -11.12
N ASP A 7 -2.86 2.97 -12.23
CA ASP A 7 -1.51 2.41 -12.24
C ASP A 7 -0.65 3.26 -11.30
N ILE A 8 -0.33 2.71 -10.13
CA ILE A 8 0.50 3.39 -9.16
C ILE A 8 1.88 3.44 -9.79
N ASP A 9 2.44 4.64 -9.94
CA ASP A 9 3.77 4.82 -10.51
C ASP A 9 4.76 3.82 -9.87
N PRO A 10 5.42 2.95 -10.65
CA PRO A 10 6.39 1.99 -10.13
C PRO A 10 7.47 2.67 -9.26
N ALA A 11 7.87 3.89 -9.60
CA ALA A 11 8.84 4.65 -8.81
C ALA A 11 8.30 5.05 -7.43
N LEU A 12 6.98 5.22 -7.30
CA LEU A 12 6.33 5.45 -6.01
C LEU A 12 6.27 4.17 -5.17
N ILE A 13 6.00 3.02 -5.80
CA ILE A 13 6.03 1.71 -5.14
C ILE A 13 7.43 1.44 -4.57
N ASP A 14 8.48 1.75 -5.33
CA ASP A 14 9.86 1.58 -4.88
C ASP A 14 10.21 2.50 -3.70
N ARG A 15 9.70 3.74 -3.68
CA ARG A 15 9.90 4.65 -2.53
C ARG A 15 9.22 4.12 -1.27
N PHE A 16 8.03 3.54 -1.37
CA PHE A 16 7.38 2.91 -0.23
C PHE A 16 8.15 1.67 0.25
N ALA A 17 8.63 0.84 -0.67
CA ALA A 17 9.45 -0.32 -0.34
C ALA A 17 10.77 0.09 0.35
N ALA A 18 11.39 1.19 -0.06
CA ALA A 18 12.59 1.72 0.58
C ALA A 18 12.37 2.16 2.04
N ILE A 19 11.13 2.47 2.45
CA ILE A 19 10.83 2.86 3.84
C ILE A 19 10.80 1.64 4.76
N VAL A 20 10.12 0.56 4.35
CA VAL A 20 9.91 -0.64 5.18
C VAL A 20 10.90 -1.77 4.89
N GLY A 21 11.64 -1.69 3.78
CA GLY A 21 12.47 -2.75 3.21
C GLY A 21 11.69 -3.69 2.28
N ASP A 22 12.35 -4.21 1.24
CA ASP A 22 11.71 -5.03 0.20
C ASP A 22 10.96 -6.26 0.73
N LYS A 23 11.50 -6.91 1.77
CA LYS A 23 10.87 -8.05 2.44
C LYS A 23 9.52 -7.71 3.06
N TYR A 24 9.30 -6.45 3.41
CA TYR A 24 8.11 -5.95 4.11
C TYR A 24 7.16 -5.18 3.18
N ALA A 25 7.51 -5.05 1.90
CA ALA A 25 6.68 -4.46 0.86
C ALA A 25 6.20 -5.54 -0.12
N LEU A 26 5.03 -6.11 0.15
CA LEU A 26 4.46 -7.21 -0.63
C LEU A 26 3.87 -6.66 -1.93
N ARG A 27 4.36 -7.20 -3.06
CA ARG A 27 3.92 -6.88 -4.42
C ARG A 27 3.35 -8.09 -5.14
N ASP A 28 3.77 -9.29 -4.76
CA ASP A 28 3.28 -10.54 -5.33
C ASP A 28 1.86 -10.83 -4.86
N GLN A 29 1.00 -11.28 -5.78
CA GLN A 29 -0.40 -11.51 -5.46
C GLN A 29 -0.62 -12.67 -4.49
N GLN A 30 0.28 -13.66 -4.45
CA GLN A 30 0.20 -14.76 -3.48
C GLN A 30 0.47 -14.26 -2.06
N ASP A 31 1.42 -13.33 -1.91
CA ASP A 31 1.73 -12.72 -0.61
C ASP A 31 0.67 -11.71 -0.16
N ILE A 32 0.01 -11.04 -1.10
CA ILE A 32 -1.05 -10.05 -0.84
C ILE A 32 -2.39 -10.74 -0.53
N ALA A 33 -2.69 -11.90 -1.13
CA ALA A 33 -3.98 -12.58 -1.02
C ALA A 33 -4.54 -12.70 0.42
N PRO A 34 -3.74 -13.05 1.46
CA PRO A 34 -4.24 -13.13 2.83
C PRO A 34 -4.79 -11.79 3.38
N TYR A 35 -4.34 -10.66 2.83
CA TYR A 35 -4.77 -9.32 3.23
C TYR A 35 -5.99 -8.82 2.46
N LEU A 36 -6.39 -9.52 1.40
CA LEU A 36 -7.54 -9.15 0.55
C LEU A 36 -8.84 -9.79 0.99
N THR A 37 -8.76 -10.80 1.87
CA THR A 37 -9.92 -11.55 2.35
C THR A 37 -10.30 -11.08 3.75
N GLU A 38 -11.58 -10.72 3.91
CA GLU A 38 -12.16 -10.50 5.22
C GLU A 38 -12.83 -11.79 5.74
N ARG A 39 -13.02 -11.90 7.06
CA ARG A 39 -13.41 -13.14 7.75
C ARG A 39 -14.70 -13.80 7.25
N ARG A 40 -15.67 -13.04 6.74
CA ARG A 40 -16.97 -13.53 6.26
C ARG A 40 -16.95 -13.87 4.76
N GLY A 41 -15.87 -13.56 4.04
CA GLY A 41 -15.71 -13.82 2.61
C GLY A 41 -16.67 -13.06 1.69
N LEU A 42 -17.33 -12.00 2.18
CA LEU A 42 -18.32 -11.24 1.42
C LEU A 42 -17.67 -10.17 0.53
N TRP A 43 -16.47 -9.71 0.90
CA TRP A 43 -15.76 -8.65 0.21
C TRP A 43 -14.34 -9.07 -0.17
N HIS A 44 -13.97 -8.80 -1.43
CA HIS A 44 -12.65 -9.06 -1.97
C HIS A 44 -11.94 -7.74 -2.22
N GLY A 45 -10.90 -7.47 -1.43
CA GLY A 45 -10.04 -6.30 -1.64
C GLY A 45 -9.25 -6.43 -2.94
N ARG A 46 -8.81 -5.28 -3.48
CA ARG A 46 -7.80 -5.22 -4.54
C ARG A 46 -6.80 -4.14 -4.15
N THR A 47 -5.52 -4.49 -4.09
CA THR A 47 -4.42 -3.54 -3.85
C THR A 47 -3.20 -3.94 -4.69
N ALA A 48 -2.38 -2.96 -5.06
CA ALA A 48 -1.12 -3.18 -5.75
C ALA A 48 0.07 -3.36 -4.79
N LEU A 49 -0.10 -3.02 -3.51
CA LEU A 49 0.98 -3.01 -2.52
C LEU A 49 0.42 -3.21 -1.11
N VAL A 50 1.11 -4.04 -0.31
CA VAL A 50 0.91 -4.15 1.14
C VAL A 50 2.22 -3.83 1.86
N LEU A 51 2.19 -2.88 2.79
CA LEU A 51 3.35 -2.47 3.59
C LEU A 51 3.23 -3.01 5.01
N ARG A 52 4.31 -3.59 5.53
CA ARG A 52 4.40 -4.16 6.89
C ARG A 52 5.47 -3.42 7.72
N PRO A 53 5.20 -2.18 8.15
CA PRO A 53 6.15 -1.42 8.97
C PRO A 53 6.40 -2.12 10.31
N GLY A 54 7.65 -2.10 10.77
CA GLY A 54 8.08 -2.61 12.07
C GLY A 54 8.16 -1.52 13.15
N SER A 55 7.99 -0.24 12.77
CA SER A 55 8.10 0.89 13.70
C SER A 55 7.12 2.03 13.40
N VAL A 56 6.87 2.87 14.40
CA VAL A 56 6.06 4.09 14.26
C VAL A 56 6.73 5.10 13.31
N ASP A 57 8.05 5.17 13.31
CA ASP A 57 8.80 6.06 12.41
C ASP A 57 8.57 5.72 10.93
N GLU A 58 8.56 4.44 10.58
CA GLU A 58 8.24 3.99 9.22
C GLU A 58 6.80 4.36 8.84
N VAL A 59 5.83 4.22 9.75
CA VAL A 59 4.45 4.64 9.53
C VAL A 59 4.37 6.15 9.27
N SER A 60 5.05 6.97 10.06
CA SER A 60 5.10 8.42 9.86
C SER A 60 5.70 8.79 8.50
N ARG A 61 6.77 8.11 8.07
CA ARG A 61 7.37 8.30 6.74
C ARG A 61 6.42 7.92 5.60
N ILE A 62 5.68 6.80 5.73
CA ILE A 62 4.65 6.38 4.77
C ILE A 62 3.57 7.46 4.63
N MET A 63 3.01 7.93 5.75
CA MET A 63 1.94 8.95 5.73
C MET A 63 2.40 10.25 5.07
N ARG A 64 3.64 10.68 5.34
CA ARG A 64 4.23 11.87 4.72
C ARG A 64 4.37 11.74 3.20
N LEU A 65 4.81 10.56 2.73
CA LEU A 65 4.94 10.27 1.29
C LEU A 65 3.57 10.27 0.59
N THR A 66 2.54 9.72 1.24
CA THR A 66 1.16 9.71 0.73
C THR A 66 0.57 11.13 0.63
N SER A 67 0.71 11.93 1.70
CA SER A 67 0.22 13.33 1.73
C SER A 67 0.86 14.18 0.62
N SER A 68 2.13 13.95 0.31
CA SER A 68 2.85 14.65 -0.77
C SER A 68 2.37 14.26 -2.17
N THR A 69 1.78 13.08 -2.34
CA THR A 69 1.44 12.50 -3.66
C THR A 69 -0.06 12.60 -3.98
N LEU A 70 -0.91 12.67 -2.96
CA LEU A 70 -2.36 12.80 -3.08
C LEU A 70 -2.83 14.06 -2.33
N PRO A 71 -2.95 15.22 -3.01
CA PRO A 71 -3.25 16.51 -2.37
C PRO A 71 -4.66 16.64 -1.74
N GLY A 72 -5.40 15.54 -1.53
CA GLY A 72 -6.77 15.54 -1.00
C GLY A 72 -6.97 14.79 0.34
N LEU A 73 -5.90 14.25 0.95
CA LEU A 73 -5.98 13.49 2.20
C LEU A 73 -5.64 14.31 3.46
N SER A 74 -5.67 15.63 3.35
CA SER A 74 -5.47 16.56 4.46
C SER A 74 -6.61 17.57 4.53
N THR A 75 -7.77 17.16 5.02
CA THR A 75 -8.76 17.97 5.76
C THR A 75 -9.71 17.02 6.48
#